data_AF-A0A7K5SUK8-F1
#
_entry.id   AF-A0A7K5SUK8-F1
#
_cell.length_a   1.000
_cell.length_b   1.000
_cell.length_c   1.000
_cell.angle_alpha   90.00
_cell.angle_beta   90.00
_cell.angle_gamma   90.00
#
_symmetry.space_group_name_H-M   'P 1'
#
loop_
_entity.id
_entity.type
_entity.pdbx_description
1 polymer ?
#
loop_
_entity_poly.entity_id
_entity_poly.type
_entity_poly.pdbx_seq_one_letter_code
_entity_poly.pdbx_strand_id
1 'polypeptide(L)'
;AGSGLHAAHFARALPQTRWQPSDIDPRALRSIAAYVENVGVPNLLPPILLDVSQGWESWGGTQPASLDLLVSINMMHITELRCTE
;
A
#
# COMPACT_ATOMS: atom_id res chain seq x y z
N ALA A 1 1.69 -2.25 3.72
CA ALA A 1 0.29 -2.44 4.10
C ALA A 1 0.17 -3.74 4.88
N GLY A 2 1.05 -3.96 5.87
CA GLY A 2 1.01 -5.15 6.71
C GLY A 2 0.87 -6.43 5.87
N SER A 3 -0.08 -7.29 6.26
CA SER A 3 -0.35 -8.55 5.55
C SER A 3 -1.12 -8.40 4.22
N GLY A 4 -1.73 -7.24 3.93
CA GLY A 4 -2.61 -7.04 2.76
C GLY A 4 -4.12 -7.09 3.05
N LEU A 5 -4.52 -7.42 4.28
CA LEU A 5 -5.92 -7.57 4.68
C LEU A 5 -6.76 -6.29 4.48
N HIS A 6 -6.25 -5.12 4.86
CA HIS A 6 -6.99 -3.86 4.69
C HIS A 6 -7.19 -3.51 3.22
N ALA A 7 -6.16 -3.65 2.39
CA ALA A 7 -6.25 -3.37 0.96
C ALA A 7 -7.27 -4.28 0.27
N ALA A 8 -7.25 -5.58 0.61
CA ALA A 8 -8.25 -6.55 0.17
C ALA A 8 -9.69 -6.17 0.59
N HIS A 9 -9.87 -5.77 1.85
CA HIS A 9 -11.16 -5.37 2.38
C HIS A 9 -11.71 -4.14 1.66
N PHE A 10 -10.92 -3.07 1.54
CA PHE A 10 -11.34 -1.84 0.88
C PHE A 10 -11.59 -2.02 -0.61
N ALA A 11 -10.76 -2.79 -1.30
CA ALA A 11 -10.97 -3.05 -2.73
C ALA A 11 -12.32 -3.73 -3.00
N ARG A 12 -12.76 -4.65 -2.12
CA ARG A 12 -14.08 -5.27 -2.23
C ARG A 12 -15.23 -4.30 -1.92
N ALA A 13 -15.05 -3.42 -0.92
CA ALA A 13 -16.09 -2.50 -0.48
C ALA A 13 -16.26 -1.28 -1.41
N LEU A 14 -15.18 -0.87 -2.09
CA LEU A 14 -15.12 0.31 -2.94
C LEU A 14 -14.67 -0.07 -4.35
N PRO A 15 -15.52 -0.75 -5.14
CA PRO A 15 -15.14 -1.34 -6.44
C PRO A 15 -14.77 -0.31 -7.50
N GLN A 16 -15.17 0.95 -7.33
CA GLN A 16 -14.86 2.05 -8.26
C GLN A 16 -13.51 2.72 -7.97
N THR A 17 -12.87 2.41 -6.84
CA THR A 17 -11.57 2.96 -6.44
C THR A 17 -10.47 1.95 -6.73
N ARG A 18 -9.38 2.40 -7.36
CA ARG A 18 -8.17 1.58 -7.53
C ARG A 18 -7.30 1.67 -6.27
N TRP A 19 -6.79 0.53 -5.83
CA TRP A 19 -5.96 0.41 -4.63
C TRP A 19 -4.56 -0.04 -5.02
N GLN A 20 -3.56 0.76 -4.66
CA GLN A 20 -2.14 0.45 -4.79
C GLN A 20 -1.57 0.15 -3.41
N PRO A 21 -1.49 -1.14 -2.98
CA PRO A 21 -0.84 -1.46 -1.73
C PRO A 21 0.68 -1.29 -1.86
N SER A 22 1.34 -0.99 -0.75
CA SER A 22 2.79 -0.81 -0.71
C SER A 22 3.35 -1.24 0.64
N ASP A 23 4.60 -1.68 0.72
CA ASP A 23 5.30 -1.96 1.99
C ASP A 23 6.82 -1.87 1.79
N ILE A 24 7.59 -1.72 2.87
CA ILE A 24 9.05 -1.72 2.82
C ILE A 24 9.63 -3.14 2.97
N ASP A 25 8.92 -4.05 3.66
CA ASP A 25 9.40 -5.42 3.87
C ASP A 25 9.05 -6.32 2.67
N PRO A 26 10.05 -6.90 1.97
CA PRO A 26 9.80 -7.86 0.88
C PRO A 26 8.95 -9.07 1.28
N ARG A 27 8.94 -9.47 2.56
CA ARG A 27 8.06 -10.54 3.08
C ARG A 27 6.61 -10.08 3.09
N ALA A 28 6.34 -8.86 3.53
CA ALA A 28 5.01 -8.27 3.50
C ALA A 28 4.51 -8.12 2.06
N LEU A 29 5.36 -7.70 1.11
CA LEU A 29 5.00 -7.63 -0.31
C LEU A 29 4.54 -8.99 -0.86
N ARG A 30 5.23 -10.08 -0.53
CA ARG A 30 4.81 -11.44 -0.92
C ARG A 30 3.47 -11.84 -0.29
N SER A 31 3.27 -11.51 1.00
CA SER A 31 1.98 -11.74 1.66
C SER A 31 0.86 -10.99 0.94
N ILE A 32 1.05 -9.70 0.68
CA ILE A 32 0.07 -8.86 0.00
C ILE A 32 -0.25 -9.43 -1.39
N ALA A 33 0.76 -9.80 -2.18
CA ALA A 33 0.57 -10.39 -3.50
C ALA A 33 -0.33 -11.65 -3.46
N ALA A 34 -0.10 -12.54 -2.49
CA ALA A 34 -0.95 -13.71 -2.28
C ALA A 34 -2.41 -13.34 -1.94
N TYR A 35 -2.63 -12.27 -1.17
CA TYR A 35 -3.99 -11.74 -0.93
C TYR A 35 -4.62 -11.14 -2.19
N VAL A 36 -3.84 -10.40 -3.01
CA VAL A 36 -4.34 -9.85 -4.28
C VAL A 36 -4.83 -10.99 -5.17
N GLU A 37 -4.04 -12.04 -5.33
CA GLU A 37 -4.40 -13.23 -6.10
C GLU A 37 -5.63 -13.95 -5.53
N ASN A 38 -5.70 -14.12 -4.20
CA ASN A 38 -6.82 -14.79 -3.55
C ASN A 38 -8.14 -14.03 -3.68
N VAL A 39 -8.10 -12.70 -3.56
CA VAL A 39 -9.30 -11.84 -3.60
C VAL A 39 -9.79 -11.68 -5.04
N GLY A 40 -8.89 -11.62 -6.02
CA GLY A 40 -9.24 -11.68 -7.45
C GLY A 40 -10.06 -10.50 -7.96
N VAL A 41 -10.01 -9.34 -7.29
CA VAL A 41 -10.71 -8.13 -7.73
C VAL A 41 -9.83 -7.27 -8.64
N PRO A 42 -10.38 -6.69 -9.73
CA PRO A 42 -9.58 -5.98 -10.73
C PRO A 42 -9.09 -4.60 -10.26
N ASN A 43 -9.63 -4.08 -9.16
CA ASN A 43 -9.30 -2.76 -8.62
C ASN A 43 -8.24 -2.83 -7.50
N LEU A 44 -7.65 -3.99 -7.23
CA LEU A 44 -6.52 -4.16 -6.31
C LEU A 44 -5.26 -4.48 -7.10
N LEU A 45 -4.33 -3.54 -7.15
CA LEU A 45 -3.08 -3.67 -7.92
C LEU A 45 -2.04 -4.52 -7.17
N PRO A 46 -1.05 -5.09 -7.88
CA PRO A 46 0.10 -5.72 -7.24
C PRO A 46 0.83 -4.76 -6.30
N PRO A 47 1.40 -5.23 -5.18
CA PRO A 47 2.05 -4.34 -4.23
C PRO A 47 3.38 -3.78 -4.75
N ILE A 48 3.68 -2.54 -4.38
CA ILE A 48 4.95 -1.87 -4.70
C ILE A 48 5.86 -1.76 -3.47
N LEU A 49 7.17 -1.79 -3.68
CA LEU A 49 8.13 -1.43 -2.65
C LEU A 49 8.04 0.07 -2.38
N LEU A 50 7.83 0.46 -1.13
CA LEU A 50 7.76 1.85 -0.72
C LEU A 50 8.36 2.01 0.67
N ASP A 51 9.35 2.89 0.77
CA ASP A 51 9.92 3.34 2.04
C ASP A 51 9.41 4.75 2.33
N VAL A 52 8.53 4.87 3.32
CA VAL A 52 7.92 6.15 3.70
C VAL A 52 8.92 7.11 4.34
N SER A 53 10.08 6.63 4.79
CA SER A 53 11.15 7.49 5.32
C SER A 53 11.94 8.20 4.22
N GLN A 54 11.70 7.84 2.95
CA GLN A 54 12.31 8.45 1.78
C GLN A 54 11.32 9.36 1.07
N GLY A 55 11.85 10.33 0.32
CA GLY A 55 11.05 11.23 -0.52
C GLY A 55 10.19 10.48 -1.54
N TRP A 56 9.07 11.11 -1.93
CA TRP A 56 8.08 10.54 -2.85
C TRP A 56 8.66 10.11 -4.19
N GLU A 57 9.81 10.67 -4.58
CA GLU A 57 10.56 10.32 -5.79
C GLU A 57 10.98 8.84 -5.82
N SER A 58 11.10 8.21 -4.65
CA SER A 58 11.50 6.81 -4.50
C SER A 58 10.33 5.81 -4.49
N TRP A 59 9.08 6.30 -4.48
CA TRP A 59 7.90 5.47 -4.22
C TRP A 59 7.42 4.71 -5.46
N GLY A 60 8.18 3.71 -5.91
CA GLY A 60 7.69 2.63 -6.79
C GLY A 60 7.00 3.08 -8.09
N GLY A 61 7.33 4.26 -8.62
CA GLY A 61 6.75 4.81 -9.86
C GLY A 61 5.52 5.72 -9.67
N THR A 62 5.10 6.02 -8.44
CA THR A 62 4.08 7.05 -8.21
C THR A 62 4.60 8.42 -8.64
N GLN A 63 3.76 9.20 -9.33
CA GLN A 63 4.09 10.54 -9.78
C GLN A 63 3.41 11.58 -8.88
N PRO A 64 3.90 12.84 -8.86
CA PRO A 64 3.20 13.91 -8.18
C PRO A 64 1.77 14.03 -8.70
N ALA A 65 0.81 14.22 -7.79
CA ALA A 65 -0.61 14.33 -8.10
C ALA A 65 -1.23 13.12 -8.84
N SER A 66 -0.58 11.93 -8.82
CA SER A 66 -1.15 10.70 -9.40
C SER A 66 -2.02 9.91 -8.42
N LEU A 67 -2.11 10.34 -7.16
CA LEU A 67 -2.87 9.70 -6.10
C LEU A 67 -3.93 10.68 -5.57
N ASP A 68 -5.17 10.21 -5.46
CA ASP A 68 -6.26 10.99 -4.87
C ASP A 68 -6.20 11.00 -3.32
N LEU A 69 -5.68 9.92 -2.73
CA LEU A 69 -5.63 9.70 -1.29
C LEU A 69 -4.44 8.82 -0.91
N LEU A 70 -3.83 9.09 0.25
CA LEU A 70 -2.88 8.20 0.91
C LEU A 70 -3.47 7.68 2.22
N VAL A 71 -3.49 6.36 2.40
CA VAL A 71 -4.05 5.70 3.59
C VAL A 71 -2.90 5.11 4.41
N SER A 72 -2.65 5.70 5.59
CA SER A 72 -1.67 5.22 6.56
C SER A 72 -2.37 4.85 7.86
N ILE A 73 -2.32 3.57 8.24
CA ILE A 73 -3.04 3.03 9.40
C ILE A 73 -2.03 2.43 10.36
N ASN A 74 -2.09 2.81 11.64
CA ASN A 74 -1.26 2.29 12.72
C ASN A 74 0.27 2.48 12.54
N MET A 75 0.73 3.38 11.65
CA MET A 75 2.17 3.60 11.45
C MET A 75 2.81 4.42 12.58
N MET A 76 2.19 5.53 12.98
CA MET A 76 2.82 6.53 13.86
C MET A 76 3.36 6.00 15.20
N HIS A 77 2.78 4.93 15.76
CA HIS A 77 3.19 4.40 17.07
C HIS A 77 4.16 3.20 16.99
N ILE A 78 4.42 2.68 15.79
CA ILE A 78 5.30 1.52 15.56
C ILE A 78 6.53 1.85 14.70
N THR A 79 6.62 3.07 14.18
CA THR A 79 7.73 3.52 13.33
C THR A 79 8.52 4.65 13.97
N GLU A 80 9.71 4.90 13.43
CA GLU A 80 10.48 6.10 13.76
C GLU A 80 9.72 7.37 13.34
N LEU A 81 9.98 8.48 14.04
CA LEU A 81 9.36 9.78 13.77
C LEU A 81 9.53 10.24 12.31
N ARG A 82 10.69 9.96 11.70
CA ARG A 82 10.97 10.32 10.29
C ARG A 82 9.97 9.74 9.28
N CYS A 83 9.22 8.70 9.66
CA CYS A 83 8.19 8.09 8.81
C CYS A 83 6.87 8.87 8.83
N THR A 84 6.80 9.97 9.56
CA THR A 84 5.58 10.77 9.81
C THR A 84 5.74 12.26 9.49
N GLU A 85 6.94 12.65 9.03
CA GLU A 85 7.32 14.03 8.70
C GLU A 85 7.10 14.36 7.21
#